data_AF-A0A498QAI6-F1
#
_entry.id   AF-A0A498QAI6-F1
#
_cell.length_a   1.000
_cell.length_b   1.000
_cell.length_c   1.000
_cell.angle_alpha   90.00
_cell.angle_beta   90.00
_cell.angle_gamma   90.00
#
_symmetry.space_group_name_H-M   'P 1'
#
loop_
_entity.id
_entity.type
_entity.pdbx_description
1 polymer ?
#
loop_
_entity_poly.entity_id
_entity_poly.type
_entity_poly.pdbx_seq_one_letter_code
_entity_poly.pdbx_strand_id
1 'polypeptide(L)'
;MARQVRSEITRRKILDAAVDVFGEVGYAAAGWATIIDRTGMTKGALYHHFDSKEALASAIIAEGSEALLGAFRNVCGSASPALENMIHGTFAVAHLLSVDKVARAAEQLTAVLAGFNAAAARFFSAWVAEMAEQARRAIDEGDLRDDVDVELVSESIVGATFGMRLQSNALSGPGADGSRVESSVEGLGQLWGLLLPGMTVETSLPYFREFLAREAMRSRH
;
A
#
# COMPACT_ATOMS: atom_id res chain seq x y z
N MET A 1 -28.57 0.76 -17.32
CA MET A 1 -28.19 0.23 -15.99
C MET A 1 -27.85 -1.26 -16.01
N ALA A 2 -28.73 -2.19 -16.40
CA ALA A 2 -28.43 -3.64 -16.34
C ALA A 2 -27.18 -4.10 -17.15
N ARG A 3 -26.96 -3.52 -18.34
CA ARG A 3 -25.77 -3.81 -19.17
C ARG A 3 -24.45 -3.32 -18.54
N GLN A 4 -24.49 -2.18 -17.85
CA GLN A 4 -23.32 -1.60 -17.18
C GLN A 4 -22.95 -2.40 -15.94
N VAL A 5 -23.93 -2.76 -15.12
CA VAL A 5 -23.74 -3.64 -13.95
C VAL A 5 -23.15 -4.98 -14.37
N ARG A 6 -23.65 -5.59 -15.45
CA ARG A 6 -23.09 -6.84 -15.99
C ARG A 6 -21.65 -6.68 -16.47
N SER A 7 -21.33 -5.55 -17.11
CA SER A 7 -19.97 -5.22 -17.56
C SER A 7 -19.00 -5.08 -16.38
N GLU A 8 -19.41 -4.42 -15.31
CA GLU A 8 -18.60 -4.26 -14.09
C GLU A 8 -18.36 -5.57 -13.35
N ILE A 9 -19.40 -6.42 -13.23
CA ILE A 9 -19.27 -7.75 -12.64
C ILE A 9 -18.26 -8.59 -13.43
N THR A 10 -18.34 -8.57 -14.76
CA THR A 10 -17.37 -9.27 -15.61
C THR A 10 -15.97 -8.72 -15.44
N ARG A 11 -15.81 -7.39 -15.42
CA ARG A 11 -14.52 -6.73 -15.21
C ARG A 11 -13.89 -7.14 -13.87
N ARG A 12 -14.68 -7.20 -12.79
CA ARG A 12 -14.24 -7.67 -11.47
C ARG A 12 -13.76 -9.12 -11.52
N LYS A 13 -14.51 -10.02 -12.14
CA LYS A 13 -14.11 -11.43 -12.31
C LYS A 13 -12.77 -11.59 -13.01
N ILE A 14 -12.50 -10.77 -14.03
CA ILE A 14 -11.22 -10.80 -14.75
C ILE A 14 -10.08 -10.37 -13.84
N LEU A 15 -10.26 -9.28 -13.07
CA LEU A 15 -9.25 -8.83 -12.12
C LEU A 15 -8.99 -9.86 -11.02
N ASP A 16 -10.02 -10.46 -10.44
CA ASP A 16 -9.86 -11.44 -9.38
C ASP A 16 -9.07 -12.65 -9.86
N ALA A 17 -9.38 -13.15 -11.07
CA ALA A 17 -8.63 -14.24 -11.70
C ALA A 17 -7.17 -13.85 -11.99
N ALA A 18 -6.93 -12.62 -12.41
CA ALA A 18 -5.59 -12.11 -12.67
C ALA A 18 -4.77 -11.97 -11.39
N VAL A 19 -5.36 -11.45 -10.31
CA VAL A 19 -4.76 -11.38 -8.98
C VAL A 19 -4.33 -12.77 -8.51
N ASP A 20 -5.19 -13.77 -8.68
CA ASP A 20 -4.87 -15.15 -8.29
C ASP A 20 -3.71 -15.71 -9.13
N VAL A 21 -3.75 -15.58 -10.46
CA VAL A 21 -2.65 -16.07 -11.32
C VAL A 21 -1.34 -15.34 -11.05
N PHE A 22 -1.36 -14.01 -10.87
CA PHE A 22 -0.16 -13.24 -10.54
C PHE A 22 0.41 -13.63 -9.17
N GLY A 23 -0.44 -13.92 -8.18
CA GLY A 23 -0.02 -14.39 -6.87
C GLY A 23 0.58 -15.81 -6.89
N GLU A 24 0.09 -16.69 -7.77
CA GLU A 24 0.54 -18.08 -7.85
C GLU A 24 1.88 -18.24 -8.59
N VAL A 25 2.04 -17.60 -9.75
CA VAL A 25 3.21 -17.82 -10.64
C VAL A 25 4.08 -16.57 -10.82
N GLY A 26 3.68 -15.44 -10.25
CA GLY A 26 4.34 -14.15 -10.44
C GLY A 26 3.95 -13.48 -11.76
N TYR A 27 4.10 -12.15 -11.81
CA TYR A 27 3.73 -11.36 -12.99
C TYR A 27 4.46 -11.84 -14.25
N ALA A 28 5.77 -12.08 -14.21
CA ALA A 28 6.55 -12.44 -15.40
C ALA A 28 6.05 -13.76 -16.05
N ALA A 29 5.84 -14.81 -15.25
CA ALA A 29 5.45 -16.12 -15.75
C ALA A 29 3.94 -16.25 -16.05
N ALA A 30 3.11 -15.34 -15.54
CA ALA A 30 1.68 -15.36 -15.80
C ALA A 30 1.36 -15.17 -17.30
N GLY A 31 0.77 -16.20 -17.91
CA GLY A 31 0.32 -16.17 -19.29
C GLY A 31 -1.08 -15.57 -19.43
N TRP A 32 -1.29 -14.76 -20.47
CA TRP A 32 -2.62 -14.23 -20.81
C TRP A 32 -3.66 -15.33 -21.02
N ALA A 33 -3.25 -16.44 -21.64
CA ALA A 33 -4.09 -17.62 -21.82
C ALA A 33 -4.52 -18.25 -20.48
N THR A 34 -3.60 -18.36 -19.52
CA THR A 34 -3.89 -18.89 -18.17
C THR A 34 -4.94 -18.05 -17.44
N ILE A 35 -4.88 -16.72 -17.60
CA ILE A 35 -5.89 -15.82 -17.03
C ILE A 35 -7.25 -16.03 -17.71
N ILE A 36 -7.28 -16.15 -19.04
CA ILE A 36 -8.50 -16.46 -19.78
C ILE A 36 -9.11 -17.79 -19.29
N ASP A 37 -8.31 -18.84 -19.22
CA ASP A 37 -8.76 -20.16 -18.77
C ASP A 37 -9.32 -20.12 -17.34
N ARG A 38 -8.68 -19.37 -16.43
CA ARG A 38 -9.14 -19.18 -15.05
C ARG A 38 -10.49 -18.47 -14.96
N THR A 39 -10.77 -17.53 -15.85
CA THR A 39 -12.06 -16.82 -15.87
C THR A 39 -13.21 -17.64 -16.44
N GLY A 40 -12.92 -18.69 -17.21
CA GLY A 40 -13.91 -19.46 -17.98
C GLY A 40 -14.60 -18.63 -19.08
N MET A 41 -14.06 -17.46 -19.42
CA MET A 41 -14.60 -16.57 -20.45
C MET A 41 -13.98 -16.84 -21.82
N THR A 42 -14.64 -16.36 -22.87
CA THR A 42 -14.04 -16.37 -24.20
C THR A 42 -12.95 -15.30 -24.31
N LYS A 43 -11.94 -15.57 -25.14
CA LYS A 43 -10.87 -14.61 -25.47
C LYS A 43 -11.45 -13.23 -25.83
N GLY A 44 -12.41 -13.17 -26.75
CA GLY A 44 -13.02 -11.92 -27.18
C GLY A 44 -13.74 -11.13 -26.07
N ALA A 45 -14.37 -11.83 -25.12
CA ALA A 45 -15.00 -11.16 -23.98
C ALA A 45 -13.97 -10.52 -23.04
N LEU A 46 -12.80 -11.13 -22.88
CA LEU A 46 -11.73 -10.59 -22.03
C LEU A 46 -11.03 -9.39 -22.69
N TYR A 47 -10.74 -9.47 -24.00
CA TYR A 47 -10.20 -8.35 -24.78
C TYR A 47 -11.14 -7.14 -24.84
N HIS A 48 -12.45 -7.33 -24.65
CA HIS A 48 -13.38 -6.20 -24.55
C HIS A 48 -13.16 -5.35 -23.28
N HIS A 49 -12.56 -5.93 -22.23
CA HIS A 49 -12.30 -5.26 -20.96
C HIS A 49 -10.84 -4.82 -20.80
N PHE A 50 -9.89 -5.60 -21.31
CA PHE A 50 -8.46 -5.34 -21.18
C PHE A 50 -7.70 -5.74 -22.44
N ASP A 51 -6.97 -4.79 -23.02
CA ASP A 51 -6.25 -5.01 -24.27
C ASP A 51 -4.92 -5.77 -24.09
N SER A 52 -4.38 -5.79 -22.87
CA SER A 52 -3.13 -6.50 -22.56
C SER A 52 -2.99 -6.89 -21.09
N LYS A 53 -1.97 -7.71 -20.81
CA LYS A 53 -1.54 -8.09 -19.45
C LYS A 53 -1.07 -6.88 -18.65
N GLU A 54 -0.40 -5.94 -19.29
CA GLU A 54 0.03 -4.67 -18.71
C GLU A 54 -1.17 -3.80 -18.36
N ALA A 55 -2.18 -3.70 -19.23
CA ALA A 55 -3.41 -2.95 -18.95
C ALA A 55 -4.17 -3.54 -17.74
N LEU A 56 -4.19 -4.87 -17.64
CA LEU A 56 -4.77 -5.59 -16.52
C LEU A 56 -4.00 -5.34 -15.21
N ALA A 57 -2.66 -5.39 -15.25
CA ALA A 57 -1.83 -5.05 -14.10
C ALA A 57 -1.98 -3.60 -13.66
N SER A 58 -2.02 -2.65 -14.60
CA SER A 58 -2.26 -1.23 -14.30
C SER A 58 -3.62 -1.00 -13.63
N ALA A 59 -4.65 -1.75 -14.01
CA ALA A 59 -5.94 -1.69 -13.35
C ALA A 59 -5.91 -2.25 -11.92
N ILE A 60 -5.22 -3.36 -11.69
CA ILE A 60 -5.03 -3.91 -10.33
C ILE A 60 -4.26 -2.91 -9.46
N ILE A 61 -3.18 -2.33 -9.98
CA ILE A 61 -2.39 -1.29 -9.28
C ILE A 61 -3.28 -0.12 -8.90
N ALA A 62 -4.08 0.41 -9.83
CA ALA A 62 -4.95 1.54 -9.57
C ALA A 62 -6.00 1.22 -8.49
N GLU A 63 -6.68 0.08 -8.57
CA GLU A 63 -7.70 -0.30 -7.59
C GLU A 63 -7.13 -0.56 -6.20
N GLY A 64 -5.98 -1.25 -6.11
CA GLY A 64 -5.30 -1.46 -4.84
C GLY A 64 -4.73 -0.17 -4.27
N SER A 65 -4.22 0.74 -5.11
CA SER A 65 -3.76 2.07 -4.67
C SER A 65 -4.88 2.85 -4.00
N GLU A 66 -6.06 2.91 -4.62
CA GLU A 66 -7.23 3.60 -4.06
C GLU A 66 -7.71 2.93 -2.76
N ALA A 67 -7.69 1.60 -2.68
CA ALA A 67 -8.05 0.88 -1.46
C ALA A 67 -7.08 1.20 -0.31
N LEU A 68 -5.78 1.20 -0.58
CA LEU A 68 -4.76 1.49 0.43
C LEU A 68 -4.79 2.96 0.87
N LEU A 69 -4.91 3.91 -0.07
CA LEU A 69 -5.06 5.34 0.26
C LEU A 69 -6.36 5.60 1.02
N GLY A 70 -7.44 4.90 0.64
CA GLY A 70 -8.72 4.93 1.36
C GLY A 70 -8.58 4.44 2.80
N ALA A 71 -7.89 3.32 3.01
CA ALA A 71 -7.63 2.82 4.36
C ALA A 71 -6.81 3.80 5.21
N PHE A 72 -5.76 4.39 4.63
CA PHE A 72 -4.97 5.43 5.28
C PHE A 72 -5.84 6.63 5.68
N ARG A 73 -6.59 7.19 4.72
CA ARG A 73 -7.46 8.37 4.97
C ARG A 73 -8.59 8.08 5.95
N ASN A 74 -9.16 6.88 5.94
CA ASN A 74 -10.25 6.49 6.85
C ASN A 74 -9.83 6.48 8.31
N VAL A 75 -8.55 6.18 8.58
CA VAL A 75 -8.01 6.23 9.95
C VAL A 75 -7.43 7.59 10.31
N CYS A 76 -7.18 8.45 9.32
CA CYS A 76 -6.74 9.82 9.53
C CYS A 76 -7.93 10.73 9.86
N GLY A 77 -8.17 10.97 11.14
CA GLY A 77 -9.19 11.93 11.58
C GLY A 77 -8.69 13.37 11.42
N SER A 78 -9.53 14.28 10.92
CA SER A 78 -9.21 15.72 10.93
C SER A 78 -9.13 16.29 12.35
N ALA A 79 -9.64 15.57 13.35
CA ALA A 79 -9.58 15.95 14.77
C ALA A 79 -8.36 15.36 15.51
N SER A 80 -7.66 14.39 14.90
CA SER A 80 -6.43 13.80 15.47
C SER A 80 -5.20 14.55 14.96
N PRO A 81 -4.15 14.72 15.76
CA PRO A 81 -2.87 15.27 15.31
C PRO A 81 -2.36 14.57 14.05
N ALA A 82 -1.79 15.34 13.14
CA ALA A 82 -1.38 14.84 11.83
C ALA A 82 -0.22 13.83 11.94
N LEU A 83 0.67 13.98 12.92
CA LEU A 83 1.71 12.99 13.17
C LEU A 83 1.14 11.67 13.74
N GLU A 84 0.04 11.70 14.49
CA GLU A 84 -0.69 10.47 14.86
C GLU A 84 -1.28 9.80 13.61
N ASN A 85 -1.88 10.59 12.72
CA ASN A 85 -2.44 10.12 11.46
C ASN A 85 -1.39 9.44 10.58
N MET A 86 -0.18 10.02 10.49
CA MET A 86 0.93 9.41 9.75
C MET A 86 1.32 8.05 10.35
N ILE A 87 1.51 7.99 11.67
CA ILE A 87 1.86 6.75 12.37
C ILE A 87 0.74 5.71 12.17
N HIS A 88 -0.46 6.01 12.63
CA HIS A 88 -1.61 5.10 12.60
C HIS A 88 -1.96 4.67 11.17
N GLY A 89 -1.88 5.59 10.21
CA GLY A 89 -2.10 5.32 8.79
C GLY A 89 -1.14 4.27 8.23
N THR A 90 0.14 4.28 8.59
CA THR A 90 1.08 3.24 8.14
C THR A 90 0.74 1.85 8.70
N PHE A 91 0.26 1.76 9.93
CA PHE A 91 -0.22 0.50 10.52
C PHE A 91 -1.51 0.01 9.85
N ALA A 92 -2.45 0.91 9.55
CA ALA A 92 -3.69 0.58 8.84
C ALA A 92 -3.41 0.04 7.43
N VAL A 93 -2.45 0.63 6.71
CA VAL A 93 -1.99 0.15 5.39
C VAL A 93 -1.35 -1.24 5.52
N ALA A 94 -0.49 -1.46 6.51
CA ALA A 94 0.12 -2.76 6.75
C ALA A 94 -0.92 -3.84 7.07
N HIS A 95 -1.95 -3.50 7.85
CA HIS A 95 -3.07 -4.38 8.14
C HIS A 95 -3.88 -4.70 6.88
N LEU A 96 -4.26 -3.70 6.08
CA LEU A 96 -5.02 -3.98 4.85
C LEU A 96 -4.25 -4.91 3.91
N LEU A 97 -2.94 -4.71 3.76
CA LEU A 97 -2.09 -5.58 2.96
C LEU A 97 -1.95 -7.01 3.52
N SER A 98 -2.21 -7.23 4.81
CA SER A 98 -2.19 -8.58 5.41
C SER A 98 -3.50 -9.33 5.19
N VAL A 99 -4.64 -8.63 5.11
CA VAL A 99 -5.96 -9.28 4.97
C VAL A 99 -6.53 -9.24 3.55
N ASP A 100 -6.10 -8.28 2.71
CA ASP A 100 -6.63 -8.08 1.36
C ASP A 100 -5.62 -8.51 0.28
N LYS A 101 -5.98 -9.54 -0.47
CA LYS A 101 -5.14 -10.09 -1.55
C LYS A 101 -4.98 -9.15 -2.74
N VAL A 102 -5.98 -8.31 -3.04
CA VAL A 102 -5.95 -7.38 -4.17
C VAL A 102 -4.99 -6.23 -3.87
N ALA A 103 -5.07 -5.68 -2.66
CA ALA A 103 -4.15 -4.66 -2.17
C ALA A 103 -2.71 -5.18 -2.16
N ARG A 104 -2.50 -6.42 -1.71
CA ARG A 104 -1.20 -7.10 -1.75
C ARG A 104 -0.68 -7.30 -3.18
N ALA A 105 -1.53 -7.74 -4.10
CA ALA A 105 -1.15 -7.91 -5.51
C ALA A 105 -0.82 -6.57 -6.17
N ALA A 106 -1.54 -5.50 -5.85
CA ALA A 106 -1.26 -4.15 -6.34
C ALA A 106 0.11 -3.64 -5.88
N GLU A 107 0.46 -3.83 -4.59
CA GLU A 107 1.77 -3.47 -4.05
C GLU A 107 2.90 -4.26 -4.74
N GLN A 108 2.74 -5.57 -4.88
CA GLN A 108 3.73 -6.43 -5.56
C GLN A 108 3.91 -6.06 -7.04
N LEU A 109 2.80 -5.85 -7.77
CA LEU A 109 2.84 -5.42 -9.17
C LEU A 109 3.50 -4.05 -9.31
N THR A 110 3.23 -3.13 -8.38
CA THR A 110 3.87 -1.82 -8.35
C THR A 110 5.38 -1.95 -8.22
N ALA A 111 5.87 -2.80 -7.32
CA ALA A 111 7.31 -3.03 -7.15
C ALA A 111 7.94 -3.67 -8.41
N VAL A 112 7.27 -4.66 -9.01
CA VAL A 112 7.76 -5.35 -10.22
C VAL A 112 7.79 -4.43 -11.45
N LEU A 113 6.83 -3.53 -11.56
CA LEU A 113 6.65 -2.66 -12.73
C LEU A 113 7.20 -1.24 -12.53
N ALA A 114 7.86 -0.97 -11.40
CA ALA A 114 8.50 0.31 -11.12
C ALA A 114 9.52 0.64 -12.24
N GLY A 115 9.46 1.88 -12.75
CA GLY A 115 10.31 2.33 -13.86
C GLY A 115 9.80 1.96 -15.26
N PHE A 116 8.78 1.10 -15.39
CA PHE A 116 8.25 0.63 -16.67
C PHE A 116 6.74 0.85 -16.86
N ASN A 117 6.01 1.22 -15.81
CA ASN A 117 4.56 1.39 -15.84
C ASN A 117 4.09 2.69 -15.17
N ALA A 118 3.23 3.44 -15.86
CA ALA A 118 2.71 4.72 -15.37
C ALA A 118 1.80 4.57 -14.12
N ALA A 119 1.07 3.46 -13.98
CA ALA A 119 0.26 3.22 -12.79
C ALA A 119 1.14 2.98 -11.55
N ALA A 120 2.27 2.29 -11.71
CA ALA A 120 3.24 2.09 -10.64
C ALA A 120 3.90 3.42 -10.21
N ALA A 121 4.26 4.29 -11.16
CA ALA A 121 4.74 5.64 -10.84
C ALA A 121 3.67 6.46 -10.11
N ARG A 122 2.41 6.40 -10.57
CA ARG A 122 1.28 7.10 -9.94
C ARG A 122 1.06 6.63 -8.51
N PHE A 123 1.16 5.32 -8.24
CA PHE A 123 1.04 4.74 -6.91
C PHE A 123 1.97 5.46 -5.93
N PHE A 124 3.28 5.45 -6.17
CA PHE A 124 4.23 6.07 -5.24
C PHE A 124 4.06 7.58 -5.15
N SER A 125 3.81 8.26 -6.27
CA SER A 125 3.59 9.71 -6.26
C SER A 125 2.37 10.11 -5.40
N ALA A 126 1.29 9.33 -5.44
CA ALA A 126 0.10 9.58 -4.63
C ALA A 126 0.38 9.33 -3.14
N TRP A 127 1.13 8.28 -2.80
CA TRP A 127 1.53 7.99 -1.43
C TRP A 127 2.41 9.09 -0.82
N VAL A 128 3.42 9.54 -1.56
CA VAL A 128 4.29 10.63 -1.13
C VAL A 128 3.48 11.91 -0.95
N ALA A 129 2.55 12.22 -1.87
CA ALA A 129 1.69 13.40 -1.75
C ALA A 129 0.79 13.36 -0.51
N GLU A 130 0.15 12.23 -0.19
CA GLU A 130 -0.67 12.09 1.00
C GLU A 130 0.15 12.20 2.29
N MET A 131 1.33 11.57 2.33
CA MET A 131 2.22 11.65 3.49
C MET A 131 2.72 13.08 3.70
N ALA A 132 3.06 13.78 2.61
CA ALA A 132 3.50 15.18 2.64
C ALA A 132 2.40 16.13 3.14
N GLU A 133 1.15 15.84 2.84
CA GLU A 133 0.03 16.63 3.36
C GLU A 133 -0.10 16.51 4.88
N GLN A 134 0.03 15.29 5.42
CA GLN A 134 0.05 15.13 6.88
C GLN A 134 1.30 15.73 7.51
N ALA A 135 2.46 15.62 6.85
CA ALA A 135 3.70 16.23 7.36
C ALA A 135 3.60 17.76 7.44
N ARG A 136 3.07 18.43 6.41
CA ARG A 136 2.79 19.89 6.46
C ARG A 136 1.87 20.25 7.61
N ARG A 137 0.76 19.52 7.76
CA ARG A 137 -0.19 19.75 8.85
C ARG A 137 0.45 19.54 10.22
N ALA A 138 1.35 18.55 10.36
CA ALA A 138 2.05 18.31 11.62
C ALA A 138 3.08 19.40 11.95
N ILE A 139 3.65 20.07 10.93
CA ILE A 139 4.46 21.28 11.13
C ILE A 139 3.56 22.44 11.61
N ASP A 140 2.41 22.65 10.96
CA ASP A 140 1.45 23.69 11.34
C ASP A 140 0.88 23.50 12.76
N GLU A 141 0.74 22.23 13.20
CA GLU A 141 0.33 21.85 14.56
C GLU A 141 1.45 21.98 15.60
N GLY A 142 2.71 22.16 15.17
CA GLY A 142 3.88 22.27 16.02
C GLY A 142 4.42 20.93 16.54
N ASP A 143 4.03 19.82 15.91
CA ASP A 143 4.47 18.48 16.27
C ASP A 143 5.72 18.04 15.50
N LEU A 144 5.84 18.44 14.24
CA LEU A 144 7.08 18.31 13.45
C LEU A 144 7.89 19.61 13.49
N ARG A 145 9.22 19.48 13.43
CA ARG A 145 10.14 20.62 13.36
C ARG A 145 9.95 21.34 12.02
N ASP A 146 10.05 22.67 12.04
CA ASP A 146 9.86 23.54 10.88
C ASP A 146 11.06 23.53 9.91
N ASP A 147 12.20 22.99 10.33
CA ASP A 147 13.42 22.81 9.52
C ASP A 147 13.46 21.51 8.71
N VAL A 148 12.41 20.68 8.83
CA VAL A 148 12.31 19.41 8.12
C VAL A 148 11.90 19.61 6.67
N ASP A 149 12.62 18.98 5.75
CA ASP A 149 12.22 18.84 4.36
C ASP A 149 11.03 17.86 4.26
N VAL A 150 9.86 18.39 3.95
CA VAL A 150 8.58 17.66 3.90
C VAL A 150 8.63 16.55 2.86
N GLU A 151 9.16 16.86 1.67
CA GLU A 151 9.27 15.92 0.57
C GLU A 151 10.21 14.77 0.96
N LEU A 152 11.40 15.09 1.48
CA LEU A 152 12.38 14.08 1.90
C LEU A 152 11.84 13.17 3.01
N VAL A 153 11.17 13.73 4.01
CA VAL A 153 10.58 12.91 5.10
C VAL A 153 9.47 12.03 4.57
N SER A 154 8.62 12.55 3.68
CA SER A 154 7.52 11.79 3.08
C SER A 154 8.03 10.65 2.21
N GLU A 155 9.03 10.92 1.36
CA GLU A 155 9.71 9.90 0.55
C GLU A 155 10.40 8.86 1.43
N SER A 156 11.05 9.28 2.52
CA SER A 156 11.74 8.37 3.45
C SER A 156 10.77 7.46 4.17
N ILE A 157 9.64 7.97 4.67
CA ILE A 157 8.61 7.18 5.34
C ILE A 157 7.99 6.19 4.35
N VAL A 158 7.50 6.67 3.20
CA VAL A 158 6.87 5.83 2.17
C VAL A 158 7.85 4.77 1.66
N GLY A 159 9.08 5.18 1.34
CA GLY A 159 10.15 4.31 0.87
C GLY A 159 10.52 3.24 1.89
N ALA A 160 10.63 3.59 3.18
CA ALA A 160 10.92 2.62 4.23
C ALA A 160 9.75 1.66 4.49
N THR A 161 8.50 2.16 4.52
CA THR A 161 7.30 1.33 4.72
C THR A 161 7.16 0.26 3.63
N PHE A 162 7.23 0.63 2.35
CA PHE A 162 7.13 -0.34 1.25
C PHE A 162 8.44 -1.12 1.04
N GLY A 163 9.59 -0.48 1.25
CA GLY A 163 10.90 -1.12 1.10
C GLY A 163 11.17 -2.22 2.13
N MET A 164 10.68 -2.08 3.35
CA MET A 164 10.76 -3.12 4.38
C MET A 164 9.95 -4.36 3.97
N ARG A 165 8.76 -4.16 3.39
CA ARG A 165 7.93 -5.25 2.88
C ARG A 165 8.56 -5.94 1.69
N LEU A 166 9.12 -5.18 0.76
CA LEU A 166 9.87 -5.71 -0.38
C LEU A 166 11.02 -6.61 0.09
N GLN A 167 11.82 -6.14 1.05
CA GLN A 167 12.92 -6.90 1.64
C GLN A 167 12.41 -8.14 2.38
N SER A 168 11.37 -8.02 3.20
CA SER A 168 10.74 -9.15 3.92
C SER A 168 10.27 -10.24 2.94
N ASN A 169 9.63 -9.85 1.85
CA ASN A 169 9.18 -10.78 0.80
C ASN A 169 10.36 -11.46 0.08
N ALA A 170 11.43 -10.71 -0.21
CA ALA A 170 12.62 -11.24 -0.86
C ALA A 170 13.38 -12.24 0.03
N LEU A 171 13.41 -12.00 1.34
CA LEU A 171 14.16 -12.81 2.31
C LEU A 171 13.40 -14.06 2.78
N SER A 172 12.06 -14.02 2.81
CA SER A 172 11.23 -15.10 3.38
C SER A 172 11.03 -16.31 2.47
N GLY A 173 11.39 -16.22 1.19
CA GLY A 173 11.15 -17.28 0.19
C GLY A 173 9.65 -17.56 -0.07
N PRO A 174 9.31 -18.40 -1.06
CA PRO A 174 7.91 -18.78 -1.32
C PRO A 174 7.35 -19.65 -0.17
N GLY A 175 6.28 -19.21 0.50
CA GLY A 175 5.49 -20.05 1.43
C GLY A 175 5.44 -19.63 2.91
N ALA A 176 6.10 -18.54 3.32
CA ALA A 176 5.99 -18.01 4.67
C ALA A 176 4.79 -17.04 4.78
N ASP A 177 3.63 -17.50 5.26
CA ASP A 177 2.41 -16.65 5.32
C ASP A 177 2.06 -16.17 6.75
N GLY A 178 2.59 -16.82 7.80
CA GLY A 178 2.26 -16.50 9.20
C GLY A 178 3.15 -15.45 9.89
N SER A 179 4.46 -15.43 9.61
CA SER A 179 5.43 -14.55 10.29
C SER A 179 5.48 -13.12 9.73
N ARG A 180 4.78 -12.84 8.62
CA ARG A 180 4.90 -11.59 7.86
C ARG A 180 4.16 -10.42 8.51
N VAL A 181 3.04 -10.66 9.17
CA VAL A 181 2.23 -9.60 9.79
C VAL A 181 2.91 -9.08 11.05
N GLU A 182 3.31 -9.98 11.95
CA GLU A 182 4.04 -9.61 13.17
C GLU A 182 5.36 -8.91 12.84
N SER A 183 6.12 -9.42 11.86
CA SER A 183 7.36 -8.78 11.39
C SER A 183 7.12 -7.40 10.77
N SER A 184 6.02 -7.19 10.04
CA SER A 184 5.69 -5.89 9.44
C SER A 184 5.31 -4.87 10.51
N VAL A 185 4.51 -5.26 11.50
CA VAL A 185 4.09 -4.38 12.62
C VAL A 185 5.28 -4.01 13.50
N GLU A 186 6.12 -4.99 13.84
CA GLU A 186 7.34 -4.74 14.61
C GLU A 186 8.31 -3.82 13.86
N GLY A 187 8.52 -4.09 12.57
CA GLY A 187 9.37 -3.27 11.72
C GLY A 187 8.87 -1.83 11.58
N LEU A 188 7.55 -1.61 11.43
CA LEU A 188 6.97 -0.27 11.44
C LEU A 188 7.19 0.45 12.77
N GLY A 189 7.03 -0.24 13.90
CA GLY A 189 7.33 0.31 15.22
C GLY A 189 8.79 0.76 15.34
N GLN A 190 9.73 -0.06 14.86
CA GLN A 190 11.16 0.26 14.85
C GLN A 190 11.48 1.43 13.91
N LEU A 191 10.87 1.47 12.72
CA LEU A 191 11.01 2.56 11.75
C LEU A 191 10.60 3.90 12.36
N TRP A 192 9.39 3.97 12.93
CA TRP A 192 8.92 5.19 13.59
C TRP A 192 9.77 5.55 14.81
N GLY A 193 10.22 4.56 15.59
CA GLY A 193 11.12 4.80 16.72
C GLY A 193 12.45 5.43 16.33
N LEU A 194 12.96 5.13 15.13
CA LEU A 194 14.16 5.72 14.55
C LEU A 194 13.91 7.11 13.96
N LEU A 195 12.74 7.32 13.33
CA LEU A 195 12.40 8.56 12.63
C LEU A 195 11.96 9.69 13.59
N LEU A 196 11.12 9.40 14.59
CA LEU A 196 10.52 10.41 15.47
C LEU A 196 11.55 11.37 16.12
N PRO A 197 12.67 10.91 16.71
CA PRO A 197 13.64 11.81 17.33
C PRO A 197 14.28 12.79 16.35
N GLY A 198 14.32 12.45 15.07
CA GLY A 198 14.92 13.26 14.01
C GLY A 198 13.96 14.25 13.35
N MET A 199 12.66 14.23 13.65
CA MET A 199 11.67 15.07 12.97
C MET A 199 10.65 15.73 13.89
N THR A 200 10.43 15.21 15.10
CA THR A 200 9.44 15.73 16.06
C THR A 200 10.02 16.86 16.91
N VAL A 201 9.21 17.84 17.27
CA VAL A 201 9.57 18.87 18.24
C VAL A 201 9.85 18.23 19.61
N GLU A 202 10.91 18.68 20.30
CA GLU A 202 11.42 18.04 21.51
C GLU A 202 10.35 17.89 22.61
N THR A 203 9.47 18.89 22.75
CA THR A 203 8.38 18.88 23.73
C THR A 203 7.28 17.88 23.41
N SER A 204 7.06 17.56 22.13
CA SER A 204 6.03 16.61 21.68
C SER A 204 6.55 15.17 21.60
N LEU A 205 7.87 14.96 21.52
CA LEU A 205 8.48 13.63 21.35
C LEU A 205 8.06 12.57 22.39
N PRO A 206 7.96 12.87 23.71
CA PRO A 206 7.52 11.89 24.69
C PRO A 206 6.10 11.36 24.40
N TYR A 207 5.20 12.25 23.99
CA TYR A 207 3.83 11.91 23.64
C TYR A 207 3.77 10.93 22.47
N PHE A 208 4.47 11.24 21.36
CA PHE A 208 4.45 10.39 20.16
C PHE A 208 5.13 9.05 20.35
N ARG A 209 6.14 8.95 21.23
CA ARG A 209 6.71 7.65 21.63
C ARG A 209 5.70 6.78 22.37
N GLU A 210 4.93 7.37 23.28
CA GLU A 210 3.88 6.64 24.00
C GLU A 210 2.72 6.26 23.06
N PHE A 211 2.37 7.15 22.13
CA PHE A 211 1.38 6.85 21.08
C PHE A 211 1.83 5.67 20.21
N LEU A 212 3.07 5.72 19.68
CA LEU A 212 3.65 4.65 18.88
C LEU A 212 3.68 3.31 19.62
N ALA A 213 4.06 3.31 20.90
CA ALA A 213 4.08 2.09 21.72
C ALA A 213 2.67 1.49 21.88
N ARG A 214 1.65 2.33 22.11
CA ARG A 214 0.25 1.91 22.19
C ARG A 214 -0.25 1.36 20.86
N GLU A 215 0.11 2.00 19.76
CA GLU A 215 -0.29 1.59 18.43
C GLU A 215 0.33 0.24 18.03
N ALA A 216 1.63 0.08 18.24
CA ALA A 216 2.32 -1.19 17.99
C ALA A 216 1.76 -2.36 18.82
N MET A 217 1.28 -2.10 20.05
CA MET A 217 0.58 -3.12 20.85
C MET A 217 -0.79 -3.47 20.28
N ARG A 218 -1.57 -2.49 19.80
CA ARG A 218 -2.90 -2.74 19.21
C ARG A 218 -2.81 -3.54 17.93
N SER A 219 -1.82 -3.26 17.08
CA SER A 219 -1.67 -3.94 15.78
C SER A 219 -1.10 -5.37 15.87
N ARG A 220 -0.71 -5.83 17.07
CA ARG A 220 -0.27 -7.23 17.32
C ARG A 220 -1.41 -8.20 17.64
N HIS A 221 -2.62 -7.68 17.87
CA HIS A 221 -3.81 -8.46 18.24
C HIS A 221 -4.83 -8.47 17.10
#